data_AF-A0A7R9WU23-F1
#
_entry.id   AF-A0A7R9WU23-F1
#
_cell.length_a   1.000
_cell.length_b   1.000
_cell.length_c   1.000
_cell.angle_alpha   90.00
_cell.angle_beta   90.00
_cell.angle_gamma   90.00
#
_symmetry.space_group_name_H-M   'P 1'
#
loop_
_entity.id
_entity.type
_entity.pdbx_description
1 polymer ?
#
loop_
_entity_poly.entity_id
_entity_poly.type
_entity_poly.pdbx_seq_one_letter_code
_entity_poly.pdbx_strand_id
1 'polypeptide(L)'
;KKSVLDTDQVAKSYVEFVATLTDVVPADKIIIVGIYPSPLNDDQVRGSLPVYGTIPFGEEDIVEEEDILVEGRQNRVKQYNASLKKYCDQYGLTFDTVYDEVIDPDTLLMKDLYRDVSDLNIHIVWETTIMVWLQRWPWLKDLVPENFEKDLQKTLDDYIETKPWAERTHVATKMGVQGAMQQEQARGEAE
;
A
#
# COMPACT_ATOMS: atom_id res chain seq x y z
N LYS A 1 25.36 -10.48 15.57
CA LYS A 1 25.18 -9.52 14.46
C LYS A 1 23.81 -9.78 13.86
N LYS A 2 22.88 -8.82 13.90
CA LYS A 2 21.65 -8.89 13.09
C LYS A 2 22.10 -8.90 11.63
N SER A 3 21.67 -9.88 10.83
CA SER A 3 21.85 -9.81 9.38
C SER A 3 20.95 -8.69 8.87
N VAL A 4 21.52 -7.73 8.15
CA VAL A 4 20.73 -6.75 7.40
C VAL A 4 19.86 -7.54 6.41
N LEU A 5 18.56 -7.23 6.34
CA LEU A 5 17.66 -7.85 5.39
C LEU A 5 18.13 -7.50 3.97
N ASP A 6 18.44 -8.51 3.16
CA ASP A 6 18.79 -8.33 1.76
C ASP A 6 17.51 -8.23 0.92
N THR A 7 17.04 -7.00 0.72
CA THR A 7 15.80 -6.72 0.01
C THR A 7 15.88 -7.05 -1.48
N ASP A 8 17.06 -6.99 -2.11
CA ASP A 8 17.27 -7.39 -3.50
C ASP A 8 17.12 -8.91 -3.66
N GLN A 9 17.70 -9.70 -2.74
CA GLN A 9 17.53 -11.14 -2.73
C GLN A 9 16.08 -11.57 -2.43
N VAL A 10 15.38 -10.86 -1.54
CA VAL A 10 13.94 -11.10 -1.31
C VAL A 10 13.13 -10.84 -2.58
N ALA A 11 13.35 -9.70 -3.25
CA ALA A 11 12.68 -9.37 -4.51
C ALA A 11 12.95 -10.43 -5.58
N LYS A 12 14.21 -10.85 -5.71
CA LYS A 12 14.63 -11.90 -6.64
C LYS A 12 13.88 -13.21 -6.39
N SER A 13 13.92 -13.72 -5.16
CA SER A 13 13.29 -14.99 -4.81
C SER A 13 11.77 -14.95 -4.97
N TYR A 14 11.15 -13.81 -4.68
CA TYR A 14 9.72 -13.63 -4.93
C TYR A 14 9.37 -13.69 -6.42
N VAL A 15 10.10 -12.94 -7.26
CA VAL A 15 9.86 -12.95 -8.72
C VAL A 15 10.17 -14.31 -9.33
N GLU A 16 11.24 -14.99 -8.88
CA GLU A 16 11.55 -16.38 -9.26
C GLU A 16 10.38 -17.32 -8.97
N PHE A 17 9.79 -17.22 -7.78
CA PHE A 17 8.60 -17.98 -7.43
C PHE A 17 7.43 -17.67 -8.36
N VAL A 18 7.11 -16.39 -8.58
CA VAL A 18 5.99 -15.99 -9.44
C VAL A 18 6.22 -16.44 -10.89
N ALA A 19 7.46 -16.44 -11.37
CA ALA A 19 7.79 -16.93 -12.71
C ALA A 19 7.43 -18.43 -12.87
N THR A 20 7.48 -19.24 -11.81
CA THR A 20 7.02 -20.65 -11.87
C THR A 20 5.51 -20.78 -12.13
N LEU A 21 4.71 -19.75 -11.85
CA LEU A 21 3.28 -19.76 -12.14
C LEU A 21 3.00 -19.66 -13.64
N THR A 22 3.99 -19.30 -14.45
CA THR A 22 3.85 -19.25 -15.92
C THR A 22 3.61 -20.62 -16.56
N ASP A 23 3.88 -21.70 -15.82
CA ASP A 23 3.54 -23.07 -16.20
C ASP A 23 2.01 -23.29 -16.29
N VAL A 24 1.21 -22.46 -15.60
CA VAL A 24 -0.25 -22.61 -15.48
C VAL A 24 -1.05 -21.35 -15.82
N VAL A 25 -0.44 -20.17 -15.77
CA VAL A 25 -1.06 -18.89 -16.13
C VAL A 25 -0.21 -18.19 -17.18
N PRO A 26 -0.78 -17.71 -18.30
CA PRO A 26 -0.02 -16.95 -19.29
C PRO A 26 0.71 -15.74 -18.66
N ALA A 27 1.97 -15.53 -19.02
CA ALA A 27 2.81 -14.48 -18.42
C ALA A 27 2.23 -13.06 -18.57
N ASP A 28 1.52 -12.79 -19.68
CA ASP A 28 0.82 -11.52 -19.92
C ASP A 28 -0.39 -11.28 -19.00
N LYS A 29 -0.80 -12.29 -18.24
CA LYS A 29 -1.86 -12.23 -17.22
C LYS A 29 -1.33 -12.14 -15.80
N ILE A 30 -0.01 -12.23 -15.61
CA ILE A 30 0.63 -12.08 -14.31
C ILE A 30 1.20 -10.67 -14.21
N ILE A 31 0.67 -9.90 -13.24
CA ILE A 31 1.17 -8.58 -12.90
C ILE A 31 1.71 -8.64 -11.48
N ILE A 32 3.00 -8.32 -11.32
CA ILE A 32 3.60 -8.09 -10.01
C ILE A 32 3.42 -6.62 -9.66
N VAL A 33 2.65 -6.36 -8.61
CA VAL A 33 2.37 -5.01 -8.12
C VAL A 33 3.46 -4.58 -7.14
N GLY A 34 4.08 -3.44 -7.40
CA GLY A 34 5.05 -2.82 -6.50
C GLY A 34 4.44 -2.43 -5.16
N ILE A 35 5.27 -2.36 -4.13
CA ILE A 35 4.85 -2.00 -2.76
C ILE A 35 4.83 -0.48 -2.56
N TYR A 36 4.17 -0.04 -1.50
CA TYR A 36 4.14 1.33 -1.01
C TYR A 36 4.52 1.33 0.49
N PRO A 37 5.00 2.46 1.05
CA PRO A 37 5.37 2.55 2.46
C PRO A 37 4.15 2.40 3.38
N SER A 38 4.41 2.17 4.66
CA SER A 38 3.38 2.31 5.69
C SER A 38 2.86 3.76 5.78
N PRO A 39 1.59 3.97 6.15
CA PRO A 39 0.97 5.31 6.21
C PRO A 39 1.35 6.12 7.47
N LEU A 40 2.32 5.63 8.25
CA LEU A 40 2.72 6.23 9.53
C LEU A 40 3.51 7.51 9.28
N ASN A 41 3.29 8.51 10.14
CA ASN A 41 4.23 9.60 10.33
C ASN A 41 5.43 9.13 11.15
N ASP A 42 6.51 9.91 11.12
CA ASP A 42 7.78 9.56 11.77
C ASP A 42 7.61 9.39 13.30
N ASP A 43 6.85 10.28 13.94
CA ASP A 43 6.55 10.22 15.37
C ASP A 43 5.71 8.99 15.79
N GLN A 44 5.08 8.33 14.82
CA GLN A 44 4.19 7.18 15.03
C GLN A 44 4.89 5.83 14.81
N VAL A 45 6.04 5.81 14.13
CA VAL A 45 6.75 4.56 13.78
C VAL A 45 7.08 3.74 15.02
N ARG A 46 7.75 4.35 16.00
CA ARG A 46 8.18 3.67 17.23
C ARG A 46 7.01 3.05 18.00
N GLY A 47 5.91 3.79 18.14
CA GLY A 47 4.71 3.33 18.85
C GLY A 47 3.94 2.23 18.10
N SER A 48 4.04 2.17 16.77
CA SER A 48 3.35 1.16 15.96
C SER A 48 3.99 -0.23 16.08
N LEU A 49 5.32 -0.32 16.10
CA LEU A 49 6.04 -1.60 16.01
C LEU A 49 5.67 -2.62 17.11
N PRO A 50 5.54 -2.24 18.39
CA PRO A 50 5.11 -3.19 19.43
C PRO A 50 3.65 -3.59 19.34
N VAL A 51 2.76 -2.72 18.83
CA VAL A 51 1.35 -3.04 18.58
C VAL A 51 1.22 -4.21 17.58
N TYR A 52 2.14 -4.28 16.62
CA TYR A 52 2.20 -5.35 15.62
C TYR A 52 3.14 -6.51 16.02
N GLY A 53 3.68 -6.51 17.24
CA GLY A 53 4.57 -7.57 17.73
C GLY A 53 5.90 -7.65 16.98
N THR A 54 6.31 -6.59 16.27
CA THR A 54 7.60 -6.55 15.56
C THR A 54 8.77 -6.44 16.54
N ILE A 55 8.53 -5.70 17.64
CA ILE A 55 9.45 -5.57 18.78
C ILE A 55 8.64 -5.69 20.09
N PRO A 56 9.27 -6.04 21.23
CA PRO A 56 8.62 -5.96 22.53
C PRO A 56 8.27 -4.52 22.93
N PHE A 57 7.20 -4.35 23.73
CA PHE A 57 6.92 -3.07 24.39
C PHE A 57 8.07 -2.68 25.33
N GLY A 58 8.48 -1.42 25.29
CA GLY A 58 9.61 -0.89 26.07
C GLY A 58 10.98 -1.03 25.39
N GLU A 59 11.05 -1.58 24.17
CA GLU A 59 12.27 -1.65 23.37
C GLU A 59 12.21 -0.73 22.14
N GLU A 60 11.38 0.31 22.17
CA GLU A 60 11.15 1.19 21.02
C GLU A 60 12.40 1.97 20.59
N ASP A 61 13.33 2.21 21.51
CA ASP A 61 14.58 2.95 21.26
C ASP A 61 15.59 2.18 20.40
N ILE A 62 15.39 0.87 20.16
CA ILE A 62 16.29 0.06 19.31
C ILE A 62 16.10 0.33 17.81
N VAL A 63 15.06 1.06 17.44
CA VAL A 63 14.73 1.35 16.03
C VAL A 63 15.64 2.47 15.55
N GLU A 64 16.37 2.21 14.47
CA GLU A 64 17.31 3.17 13.88
C GLU A 64 16.54 4.36 13.28
N GLU A 65 17.15 5.55 13.28
CA GLU A 65 16.49 6.77 12.83
C GLU A 65 16.04 6.70 11.36
N GLU A 66 16.87 6.07 10.51
CA GLU A 66 16.54 5.85 9.09
C GLU A 66 15.25 5.01 8.90
N ASP A 67 14.93 4.13 9.87
CA ASP A 67 13.73 3.28 9.90
C ASP A 67 12.47 4.04 10.28
N ILE A 68 12.65 5.23 10.82
CA ILE A 68 11.58 6.11 11.26
C ILE A 68 11.27 7.13 10.19
N LEU A 69 12.31 7.80 9.67
CA LEU A 69 12.16 8.88 8.71
C LEU A 69 11.39 8.43 7.46
N VAL A 70 10.38 9.22 7.09
CA VAL A 70 9.55 8.99 5.90
C VAL A 70 10.43 8.83 4.66
N GLU A 71 11.45 9.67 4.51
CA GLU A 71 12.38 9.61 3.38
C GLU A 71 13.15 8.29 3.34
N GLY A 72 13.68 7.82 4.47
CA GLY A 72 14.40 6.55 4.56
C GLY A 72 13.51 5.34 4.28
N ARG A 73 12.25 5.37 4.74
CA ARG A 73 11.24 4.36 4.41
C ARG A 73 10.90 4.38 2.92
N GLN A 74 10.74 5.57 2.34
CA GLN A 74 10.41 5.73 0.93
C GLN A 74 11.54 5.29 0.01
N ASN A 75 12.79 5.63 0.36
CA ASN A 75 13.96 5.20 -0.41
C ASN A 75 14.07 3.68 -0.47
N ARG A 76 13.74 2.97 0.61
CA ARG A 76 13.71 1.50 0.62
C ARG A 76 12.62 0.90 -0.22
N VAL A 77 11.42 1.48 -0.18
CA VAL A 77 10.32 1.06 -1.07
C VAL A 77 10.72 1.24 -2.53
N LYS A 78 11.30 2.40 -2.89
CA LYS A 78 11.79 2.67 -4.25
C LYS A 78 12.88 1.68 -4.68
N GLN A 79 13.85 1.39 -3.81
CA GLN A 79 14.89 0.39 -4.07
C GLN A 79 14.31 -1.01 -4.28
N TYR A 80 13.39 -1.44 -3.41
CA TYR A 80 12.76 -2.75 -3.53
C TYR A 80 11.92 -2.87 -4.80
N ASN A 81 11.12 -1.85 -5.13
CA ASN A 81 10.35 -1.81 -6.38
C ASN A 81 11.25 -1.81 -7.62
N ALA A 82 12.40 -1.13 -7.58
CA ALA A 82 13.38 -1.19 -8.66
C ALA A 82 13.96 -2.61 -8.82
N SER A 83 14.23 -3.32 -7.72
CA SER A 83 14.63 -4.73 -7.76
C SER A 83 13.52 -5.62 -8.31
N LEU A 84 12.27 -5.46 -7.85
CA LEU A 84 11.12 -6.19 -8.40
C LEU A 84 11.03 -6.00 -9.91
N LYS A 85 11.06 -4.75 -10.38
CA LYS A 85 11.00 -4.44 -11.81
C LYS A 85 12.15 -5.11 -12.58
N LYS A 86 13.39 -4.96 -12.11
CA LYS A 86 14.58 -5.56 -12.71
C LYS A 86 14.42 -7.06 -12.90
N TYR A 87 13.90 -7.78 -11.90
CA TYR A 87 13.70 -9.21 -12.01
C TYR A 87 12.49 -9.57 -12.88
N CYS A 88 11.40 -8.80 -12.83
CA CYS A 88 10.27 -9.00 -13.74
C CYS A 88 10.73 -8.90 -15.21
N ASP A 89 11.55 -7.90 -15.53
CA ASP A 89 12.13 -7.71 -16.86
C ASP A 89 12.98 -8.94 -17.29
N GLN A 90 13.68 -9.60 -16.36
CA GLN A 90 14.49 -10.80 -16.65
C GLN A 90 13.65 -12.04 -16.96
N TYR A 91 12.49 -12.18 -16.30
CA TYR A 91 11.58 -13.33 -16.48
C TYR A 91 10.47 -13.07 -17.51
N GLY A 92 10.44 -11.89 -18.13
CA GLY A 92 9.37 -11.51 -19.07
C GLY A 92 8.00 -11.32 -18.39
N LEU A 93 8.00 -10.95 -17.11
CA LEU A 93 6.79 -10.66 -16.34
C LEU A 93 6.48 -9.16 -16.35
N THR A 94 5.22 -8.81 -16.12
CA THR A 94 4.80 -7.41 -16.01
C THR A 94 5.01 -6.91 -14.58
N PHE A 95 5.82 -5.88 -14.41
CA PHE A 95 5.84 -5.08 -13.18
C PHE A 95 5.00 -3.83 -13.38
N ASP A 96 4.14 -3.54 -12.40
CA ASP A 96 3.40 -2.29 -12.37
C ASP A 96 3.22 -1.80 -10.93
N THR A 97 2.87 -0.54 -10.70
CA THR A 97 2.70 0.01 -9.35
C THR A 97 1.71 1.16 -9.34
N VAL A 98 1.04 1.34 -8.20
CA VAL A 98 0.18 2.50 -7.92
C VAL A 98 0.83 3.50 -6.97
N TYR A 99 2.18 3.42 -6.84
CA TYR A 99 2.92 4.21 -5.87
C TYR A 99 2.65 5.71 -6.01
N ASP A 100 2.68 6.24 -7.24
CA ASP A 100 2.49 7.67 -7.49
C ASP A 100 1.02 8.10 -7.27
N GLU A 101 0.06 7.18 -7.40
CA GLU A 101 -1.34 7.45 -7.12
C GLU A 101 -1.64 7.51 -5.61
N VAL A 102 -0.92 6.71 -4.81
CA VAL A 102 -1.18 6.58 -3.36
C VAL A 102 -0.30 7.47 -2.49
N ILE A 103 0.84 7.95 -3.02
CA ILE A 103 1.77 8.82 -2.31
C ILE A 103 1.61 10.27 -2.79
N ASP A 104 1.59 11.18 -1.83
CA ASP A 104 1.66 12.62 -2.06
C ASP A 104 3.12 13.00 -2.37
N PRO A 105 3.41 13.60 -3.55
CA PRO A 105 4.78 13.88 -3.97
C PRO A 105 5.46 14.99 -3.16
N ASP A 106 4.69 15.89 -2.53
CA ASP A 106 5.22 17.03 -1.79
C ASP A 106 5.61 16.64 -0.37
N THR A 107 4.82 15.77 0.25
CA THR A 107 5.03 15.32 1.64
C THR A 107 5.73 13.98 1.74
N LEU A 108 5.77 13.21 0.65
CA LEU A 108 6.16 11.80 0.62
C LEU A 108 5.33 10.91 1.54
N LEU A 109 4.19 11.38 2.03
CA LEU A 109 3.27 10.60 2.85
C LEU A 109 2.20 9.94 1.98
N MET A 110 1.58 8.91 2.52
CA MET A 110 0.39 8.35 1.88
C MET A 110 -0.74 9.38 1.88
N LYS A 111 -1.42 9.52 0.75
CA LYS A 111 -2.56 10.43 0.65
C LYS A 111 -3.66 10.02 1.63
N ASP A 112 -4.31 11.01 2.19
CA ASP A 112 -5.32 10.84 3.25
C ASP A 112 -6.49 9.92 2.87
N LEU A 113 -6.73 9.74 1.58
CA LEU A 113 -7.75 8.84 1.03
C LEU A 113 -7.46 7.35 1.28
N TYR A 114 -6.19 6.99 1.45
CA TYR A 114 -5.74 5.59 1.59
C TYR A 114 -5.29 5.27 3.02
N ARG A 115 -5.22 6.29 3.90
CA ARG A 115 -4.81 6.16 5.29
C ARG A 115 -5.97 5.70 6.16
N ASP A 116 -5.68 4.82 7.11
CA ASP A 116 -6.65 4.40 8.11
C ASP A 116 -7.03 5.54 9.08
N VAL A 117 -8.12 5.33 9.83
CA VAL A 117 -8.55 6.23 10.91
C VAL A 117 -7.62 6.18 12.13
N SER A 118 -6.82 5.13 12.29
CA SER A 118 -5.79 5.02 13.31
C SER A 118 -4.43 5.41 12.77
N ASP A 119 -3.82 6.39 13.41
CA ASP A 119 -2.49 6.88 13.08
C ASP A 119 -1.36 5.88 13.42
N LEU A 120 -1.63 4.85 14.23
CA LEU A 120 -0.68 3.77 14.51
C LEU A 120 -0.85 2.56 13.60
N ASN A 121 -1.83 2.57 12.70
CA ASN A 121 -2.08 1.44 11.81
C ASN A 121 -1.10 1.47 10.64
N ILE A 122 -0.43 0.35 10.40
CA ILE A 122 0.52 0.21 9.29
C ILE A 122 -0.16 -0.15 7.97
N HIS A 123 -1.45 -0.48 8.01
CA HIS A 123 -2.23 -0.89 6.85
C HIS A 123 -3.00 0.30 6.26
N ILE A 124 -3.18 0.24 4.96
CA ILE A 124 -4.04 1.13 4.20
C ILE A 124 -5.51 0.75 4.38
N VAL A 125 -6.40 1.63 3.94
CA VAL A 125 -7.81 1.29 3.72
C VAL A 125 -7.94 0.60 2.36
N TRP A 126 -8.29 -0.68 2.38
CA TRP A 126 -8.36 -1.51 1.18
C TRP A 126 -9.48 -1.05 0.25
N GLU A 127 -10.60 -0.58 0.81
CA GLU A 127 -11.78 -0.18 0.08
C GLU A 127 -11.51 0.94 -0.92
N THR A 128 -10.70 1.94 -0.54
CA THR A 128 -10.29 3.01 -1.46
C THR A 128 -9.11 2.57 -2.33
N THR A 129 -8.17 1.79 -1.80
CA THR A 129 -7.00 1.35 -2.58
C THR A 129 -7.38 0.43 -3.74
N ILE A 130 -8.32 -0.51 -3.54
CA ILE A 130 -8.78 -1.41 -4.60
C ILE A 130 -9.42 -0.63 -5.76
N MET A 131 -10.06 0.51 -5.48
CA MET A 131 -10.61 1.36 -6.55
C MET A 131 -9.52 1.94 -7.45
N VAL A 132 -8.33 2.25 -6.92
CA VAL A 132 -7.17 2.66 -7.72
C VAL A 132 -6.79 1.53 -8.68
N TRP A 133 -6.80 0.28 -8.21
CA TRP A 133 -6.45 -0.88 -9.02
C TRP A 133 -7.46 -1.11 -10.14
N LEU A 134 -8.77 -0.96 -9.87
CA LEU A 134 -9.82 -1.04 -10.89
C LEU A 134 -9.73 0.06 -11.95
N GLN A 135 -9.20 1.22 -11.58
CA GLN A 135 -8.96 2.33 -12.51
C GLN A 135 -7.71 2.06 -13.37
N ARG A 136 -6.61 1.62 -12.75
CA ARG A 136 -5.35 1.35 -13.44
C ARG A 136 -5.42 0.14 -14.35
N TRP A 137 -6.19 -0.88 -13.97
CA TRP A 137 -6.37 -2.12 -14.73
C TRP A 137 -7.85 -2.35 -15.04
N PRO A 138 -8.41 -1.69 -16.08
CA PRO A 138 -9.85 -1.75 -16.36
C PRO A 138 -10.43 -3.15 -16.58
N TRP A 139 -9.60 -4.11 -17.00
CA TRP A 139 -10.01 -5.51 -17.16
C TRP A 139 -10.39 -6.18 -15.83
N LEU A 140 -9.94 -5.67 -14.68
CA LEU A 140 -10.37 -6.15 -13.37
C LEU A 140 -11.87 -5.91 -13.14
N LYS A 141 -12.48 -4.93 -13.82
CA LYS A 141 -13.92 -4.66 -13.72
C LYS A 141 -14.78 -5.83 -14.18
N ASP A 142 -14.26 -6.65 -15.10
CA ASP A 142 -14.95 -7.84 -15.59
C ASP A 142 -14.88 -9.01 -14.58
N LEU A 143 -14.04 -8.89 -13.54
CA LEU A 143 -13.85 -9.92 -12.50
C LEU A 143 -14.59 -9.62 -11.21
N VAL A 144 -15.10 -8.40 -11.02
CA VAL A 144 -15.80 -7.99 -9.81
C VAL A 144 -17.32 -8.13 -9.97
N PRO A 145 -18.08 -8.42 -8.90
CA PRO A 145 -19.54 -8.50 -8.95
C PRO A 145 -20.19 -7.14 -9.24
N GLU A 146 -21.44 -7.15 -9.73
CA GLU A 146 -22.19 -5.94 -10.11
C GLU A 146 -22.33 -4.91 -8.97
N ASN A 147 -22.42 -5.37 -7.71
CA ASN A 147 -22.55 -4.51 -6.53
C ASN A 147 -21.22 -4.23 -5.82
N PHE A 148 -20.08 -4.53 -6.44
CA PHE A 148 -18.77 -4.47 -5.79
C PHE A 148 -18.48 -3.14 -5.08
N GLU A 149 -18.75 -2.00 -5.73
CA GLU A 149 -18.51 -0.68 -5.13
C GLU A 149 -19.38 -0.42 -3.89
N LYS A 150 -20.63 -0.92 -3.90
CA LYS A 150 -21.53 -0.82 -2.73
C LYS A 150 -21.06 -1.74 -1.61
N ASP A 151 -20.56 -2.92 -1.95
CA ASP A 151 -20.01 -3.86 -0.99
C ASP A 151 -18.75 -3.28 -0.33
N LEU A 152 -17.87 -2.62 -1.09
CA LEU A 152 -16.72 -1.89 -0.54
C LEU A 152 -17.17 -0.77 0.41
N GLN A 153 -18.19 0.02 0.05
CA GLN A 153 -18.70 1.03 0.98
C GLN A 153 -19.17 0.38 2.29
N LYS A 154 -19.92 -0.72 2.19
CA LYS A 154 -20.41 -1.44 3.36
C LYS A 154 -19.27 -1.98 4.22
N THR A 155 -18.21 -2.56 3.64
CA THR A 155 -17.09 -3.07 4.43
C THR A 155 -16.32 -1.95 5.12
N LEU A 156 -16.19 -0.79 4.47
CA LEU A 156 -15.62 0.41 5.10
C LEU A 156 -16.47 0.86 6.29
N ASP A 157 -17.79 0.95 6.12
CA ASP A 157 -18.71 1.38 7.17
C ASP A 157 -18.65 0.42 8.37
N ASP A 158 -18.77 -0.89 8.11
CA ASP A 158 -18.66 -1.96 9.13
C ASP A 158 -17.31 -1.86 9.86
N TYR A 159 -16.22 -1.59 9.14
CA TYR A 159 -14.88 -1.46 9.72
C TYR A 159 -14.76 -0.24 10.63
N ILE A 160 -15.28 0.92 10.21
CA ILE A 160 -15.24 2.14 11.00
C ILE A 160 -16.07 1.99 12.28
N GLU A 161 -17.20 1.29 12.24
CA GLU A 161 -18.01 1.00 13.43
C GLU A 161 -17.23 0.23 14.50
N THR A 162 -16.23 -0.58 14.12
CA THR A 162 -15.36 -1.28 15.09
C THR A 162 -14.38 -0.35 15.82
N LYS A 163 -14.29 0.93 15.42
CA LYS A 163 -13.32 1.91 15.93
C LYS A 163 -13.97 3.19 16.46
N PRO A 164 -14.86 3.11 17.47
CA PRO A 164 -15.51 4.30 18.04
C PRO A 164 -14.54 5.23 18.77
N TRP A 165 -13.31 4.76 19.03
CA TRP A 165 -12.23 5.50 19.66
C TRP A 165 -11.38 6.32 18.67
N ALA A 166 -11.57 6.15 17.36
CA ALA A 166 -10.76 6.85 16.38
C ALA A 166 -11.08 8.35 16.38
N GLU A 167 -10.05 9.18 16.55
CA GLU A 167 -10.20 10.64 16.55
C GLU A 167 -10.36 11.21 15.13
N ARG A 168 -9.88 10.46 14.13
CA ARG A 168 -9.97 10.82 12.71
C ARG A 168 -11.18 10.17 12.06
N THR A 169 -11.85 10.91 11.19
CA THR A 169 -12.84 10.37 10.25
C THR A 169 -12.19 10.10 8.91
N HIS A 170 -12.42 8.91 8.35
CA HIS A 170 -11.96 8.59 7.00
C HIS A 170 -12.65 9.49 5.95
N VAL A 171 -11.93 9.90 4.90
CA VAL A 171 -12.47 10.83 3.89
C VAL A 171 -13.71 10.25 3.21
N ALA A 172 -13.67 8.96 2.87
CA ALA A 172 -14.78 8.25 2.24
C ALA A 172 -16.04 8.13 3.13
N THR A 173 -15.96 8.32 4.44
CA THR A 173 -17.16 8.34 5.30
C THR A 173 -18.06 9.55 5.01
N LYS A 174 -17.50 10.65 4.48
CA LYS A 174 -18.26 11.89 4.23
C LYS A 174 -18.92 11.92 2.86
N MET A 175 -18.36 11.22 1.88
CA MET A 175 -18.73 11.36 0.46
C MET A 175 -18.84 10.01 -0.28
N GLY A 176 -18.68 8.90 0.43
CA GLY A 176 -18.58 7.56 -0.13
C GLY A 176 -17.21 7.27 -0.75
N VAL A 177 -16.88 5.99 -0.90
CA VAL A 177 -15.65 5.50 -1.55
C VAL A 177 -15.53 6.09 -2.96
N GLN A 178 -16.59 6.01 -3.76
CA GLN A 178 -16.58 6.53 -5.14
C GLN A 178 -16.40 8.05 -5.19
N GLY A 179 -17.11 8.80 -4.34
CA GLY A 179 -16.98 10.26 -4.31
C GLY A 179 -15.58 10.71 -3.91
N ALA A 180 -14.95 9.98 -2.98
CA ALA A 180 -13.60 10.26 -2.54
C ALA A 180 -12.56 9.99 -3.64
N MET A 181 -12.74 8.91 -4.42
CA MET A 181 -11.91 8.64 -5.60
C MET A 181 -12.04 9.71 -6.69
N GLN A 182 -13.26 10.19 -6.97
CA GLN A 182 -13.50 11.23 -7.98
C GLN A 182 -12.86 12.57 -7.58
N GLN A 183 -12.91 12.92 -6.30
CA GLN A 183 -12.27 14.13 -5.81
C GLN A 183 -10.74 14.10 -5.99
N GLU A 184 -10.12 12.96 -5.73
CA GLU A 184 -8.68 12.79 -5.87
C GLU A 184 -8.23 12.91 -7.33
N GLN A 185 -8.98 12.31 -8.26
CA GLN A 185 -8.72 12.46 -9.70
C GLN A 185 -8.81 13.92 -10.15
N ALA A 186 -9.85 14.64 -9.70
CA ALA A 186 -10.03 16.05 -10.05
C ALA A 186 -8.90 16.95 -9.52
N ARG A 187 -8.22 16.56 -8.43
CA ARG A 187 -7.03 17.26 -7.93
C ARG A 187 -5.82 17.02 -8.82
N GLY A 188 -5.57 15.76 -9.19
CA GLY A 188 -4.45 15.41 -10.08
C GLY A 188 -4.56 15.99 -11.49
N GLU A 189 -5.76 16.34 -11.97
CA GLU A 189 -5.96 17.01 -13.27
C GLU A 189 -5.78 18.54 -13.21
N ALA A 190 -5.78 19.13 -12.01
CA ALA A 190 -5.68 20.58 -11.80
C ALA A 190 -4.24 21.06 -11.55
N GLU A 191 -3.31 20.14 -11.33
CA GLU A 191 -1.87 20.34 -11.09
C GLU A 191 -1.04 20.17 -12.37
#